data_AF-A0A8J8JK09-F1
#
_entry.id   AF-A0A8J8JK09-F1
#
_cell.length_a   1.000
_cell.length_b   1.000
_cell.length_c   1.000
_cell.angle_alpha   90.00
_cell.angle_beta   90.00
_cell.angle_gamma   90.00
#
_symmetry.space_group_name_H-M   'P 1'
#
loop_
_entity.id
_entity.type
_entity.pdbx_description
1 polymer ?
#
loop_
_entity_poly.entity_id
_entity_poly.type
_entity_poly.pdbx_seq_one_letter_code
_entity_poly.pdbx_strand_id
1 'polypeptide(L)'
;MSVETQEETPRIKEPLRRVGITNLRTVAKINWKGKVYTFIPLIEVTIDVPAEKKGIHMSRLIESVTEAMSEAVEEEVLETHTSLEELGKCVIGRLEGKHPHRRAEVWIKTHLIIPRKTPASGKTSYEPYDVEVGVIKKEDGSFEKVLRVKVVGNTVCPHAMANNNGKTHIQRAVGELEIRAPFEEEITLEDMIDVVESSFSHPTYTLLKTVDENAVVQGMFANPKFVEDVAREIFAKAKERFNGKIHVRVVSNESIHKHDVIAETWN
;
A
#
# COMPACT_ATOMS: atom_id res chain seq x y z
N MET A 1 -39.74 -17.67 -11.74
CA MET A 1 -39.07 -16.42 -12.11
C MET A 1 -38.46 -15.86 -10.84
N SER A 2 -37.14 -15.68 -10.81
CA SER A 2 -36.47 -14.97 -9.71
C SER A 2 -36.81 -13.49 -9.79
N VAL A 3 -37.16 -12.87 -8.67
CA VAL A 3 -37.40 -11.42 -8.59
C VAL A 3 -36.07 -10.74 -8.29
N GLU A 4 -35.62 -9.84 -9.17
CA GLU A 4 -34.40 -9.06 -8.99
C GLU A 4 -34.71 -7.70 -8.35
N THR A 5 -34.87 -7.70 -7.03
CA THR A 5 -35.17 -6.48 -6.27
C THR A 5 -34.13 -5.37 -6.41
N GLN A 6 -32.92 -5.70 -6.87
CA GLN A 6 -31.83 -4.76 -7.13
C GLN A 6 -32.14 -3.78 -8.27
N GLU A 7 -32.93 -4.22 -9.24
CA GLU A 7 -33.34 -3.41 -10.41
C GLU A 7 -34.59 -2.56 -10.13
N GLU A 8 -35.20 -2.70 -8.95
CA GLU A 8 -36.30 -1.84 -8.53
C GLU A 8 -35.81 -0.41 -8.22
N THR A 9 -36.73 0.54 -8.24
CA THR A 9 -36.45 1.91 -7.81
C THR A 9 -36.47 2.03 -6.29
N PRO A 10 -35.45 2.63 -5.66
CA PRO A 10 -35.43 2.83 -4.22
C PRO A 10 -36.44 3.92 -3.80
N ARG A 11 -36.89 3.86 -2.54
CA ARG A 11 -37.76 4.88 -1.95
C ARG A 11 -37.06 6.24 -1.87
N ILE A 12 -35.77 6.24 -1.58
CA ILE A 12 -34.91 7.43 -1.53
C ILE A 12 -34.02 7.37 -2.77
N LYS A 13 -34.20 8.33 -3.67
CA LYS A 13 -33.54 8.37 -4.99
C LYS A 13 -32.26 9.19 -4.94
N GLU A 14 -31.27 8.69 -4.21
CA GLU A 14 -29.94 9.29 -4.16
C GLU A 14 -28.93 8.35 -4.83
N PRO A 15 -28.05 8.85 -5.72
CA PRO A 15 -27.01 8.03 -6.31
C PRO A 15 -25.93 7.71 -5.26
N LEU A 16 -25.36 6.52 -5.35
CA LEU A 16 -24.26 6.09 -4.47
C LEU A 16 -22.97 6.00 -5.28
N ARG A 17 -21.91 6.64 -4.80
CA ARG A 17 -20.61 6.66 -5.52
C ARG A 17 -19.78 5.39 -5.35
N ARG A 18 -20.00 4.65 -4.26
CA ARG A 18 -19.26 3.43 -3.90
C ARG A 18 -20.23 2.44 -3.23
N VAL A 19 -20.56 1.37 -3.94
CA VAL A 19 -21.32 0.23 -3.43
C VAL A 19 -20.61 -1.03 -3.90
N GLY A 20 -20.44 -2.01 -3.03
CA GLY A 20 -19.65 -3.18 -3.37
C GLY A 20 -19.33 -4.10 -2.20
N ILE A 21 -18.21 -4.78 -2.32
CA ILE A 21 -17.68 -5.73 -1.34
C ILE A 21 -16.37 -5.21 -0.74
N THR A 22 -16.12 -5.53 0.52
CA THR A 22 -14.88 -5.18 1.23
C THR A 22 -14.41 -6.37 2.07
N ASN A 23 -13.13 -6.40 2.43
CA ASN A 23 -12.50 -7.49 3.18
C ASN A 23 -12.59 -8.88 2.50
N LEU A 24 -12.67 -8.94 1.17
CA LEU A 24 -12.60 -10.21 0.45
C LEU A 24 -11.18 -10.77 0.55
N ARG A 25 -11.01 -11.92 1.21
CA ARG A 25 -9.75 -12.67 1.25
C ARG A 25 -9.76 -13.72 0.17
N THR A 26 -8.73 -13.76 -0.66
CA THR A 26 -8.56 -14.78 -1.70
C THR A 26 -7.09 -15.12 -1.87
N VAL A 27 -6.77 -16.13 -2.69
CA VAL A 27 -5.39 -16.39 -3.14
C VAL A 27 -5.18 -15.65 -4.45
N ALA A 28 -4.11 -14.88 -4.52
CA ALA A 28 -3.70 -14.15 -5.72
C ALA A 28 -2.29 -14.58 -6.13
N LYS A 29 -2.03 -14.53 -7.43
CA LYS A 29 -0.71 -14.73 -8.00
C LYS A 29 -0.37 -13.61 -8.97
N ILE A 30 0.86 -13.13 -8.95
CA ILE A 30 1.41 -12.18 -9.92
C ILE A 30 2.75 -12.67 -10.43
N ASN A 31 3.10 -12.31 -11.66
CA ASN A 31 4.45 -12.54 -12.20
C ASN A 31 5.29 -11.29 -11.96
N TRP A 32 6.10 -11.30 -10.90
CA TRP A 32 6.98 -10.19 -10.57
C TRP A 32 8.41 -10.53 -11.00
N LYS A 33 8.96 -9.77 -11.96
CA LYS A 33 10.34 -9.91 -12.47
C LYS A 33 10.69 -11.36 -12.87
N GLY A 34 9.75 -12.06 -13.51
CA GLY A 34 9.93 -13.44 -13.99
C GLY A 34 9.74 -14.51 -12.92
N LYS A 35 9.22 -14.16 -11.73
CA LYS A 35 8.88 -15.11 -10.67
C LYS A 35 7.41 -15.00 -10.31
N VAL A 36 6.76 -16.15 -10.11
CA VAL A 36 5.39 -16.19 -9.62
C VAL A 36 5.37 -15.99 -8.11
N TYR A 37 4.72 -14.91 -7.66
CA TYR A 37 4.47 -14.65 -6.25
C TYR A 37 3.04 -15.01 -5.92
N THR A 38 2.85 -15.85 -4.91
CA THR A 38 1.52 -16.20 -4.37
C THR A 38 1.32 -15.49 -3.04
N PHE A 39 0.19 -14.82 -2.86
CA PHE A 39 -0.13 -14.07 -1.64
C PHE A 39 -1.64 -14.11 -1.35
N ILE A 40 -2.02 -13.65 -0.16
CA ILE A 40 -3.41 -13.61 0.30
C ILE A 40 -3.80 -12.14 0.54
N PRO A 41 -4.29 -11.42 -0.49
CA PRO A 41 -4.67 -10.03 -0.32
C PRO A 41 -6.04 -9.88 0.35
N LEU A 42 -6.28 -8.69 0.89
CA LEU A 42 -7.62 -8.16 1.12
C LEU A 42 -8.03 -7.30 -0.07
N ILE A 43 -9.17 -7.64 -0.68
CA ILE A 43 -9.69 -6.95 -1.86
C ILE A 43 -10.99 -6.24 -1.49
N GLU A 44 -11.11 -5.00 -1.92
CA GLU A 44 -12.35 -4.24 -1.95
C GLU A 44 -12.65 -3.86 -3.40
N VAL A 45 -13.88 -4.13 -3.85
CA VAL A 45 -14.36 -3.78 -5.19
C VAL A 45 -15.64 -3.00 -5.03
N THR A 46 -15.70 -1.81 -5.61
CA THR A 46 -16.89 -0.95 -5.55
C THR A 46 -17.20 -0.34 -6.90
N ILE A 47 -18.47 -0.04 -7.13
CA ILE A 47 -18.99 0.67 -8.30
C ILE A 47 -19.95 1.78 -7.87
N ASP A 48 -20.26 2.69 -8.79
CA ASP A 48 -21.39 3.60 -8.61
C ASP A 48 -22.73 2.92 -8.87
N VAL A 49 -23.77 3.47 -8.23
CA VAL A 49 -25.17 3.06 -8.41
C VAL A 49 -25.99 4.31 -8.68
N PRO A 50 -26.73 4.36 -9.79
CA PRO A 50 -27.60 5.49 -10.11
C PRO A 50 -28.81 5.53 -9.16
N ALA A 51 -29.42 6.70 -9.01
CA ALA A 51 -30.53 6.95 -8.07
C ALA A 51 -31.78 6.09 -8.36
N GLU A 52 -31.90 5.56 -9.57
CA GLU A 52 -33.00 4.75 -10.05
C GLU A 52 -32.87 3.27 -9.72
N LYS A 53 -31.68 2.81 -9.31
CA LYS A 53 -31.42 1.41 -8.94
C LYS A 53 -31.31 1.24 -7.43
N LYS A 54 -32.00 0.24 -6.89
CA LYS A 54 -32.03 -0.05 -5.46
C LYS A 54 -30.78 -0.77 -4.98
N GLY A 55 -30.06 -1.47 -5.86
CA GLY A 55 -28.82 -2.15 -5.49
C GLY A 55 -27.98 -2.66 -6.66
N ILE A 56 -26.96 -3.46 -6.31
CA ILE A 56 -26.03 -4.10 -7.25
C ILE A 56 -26.17 -5.62 -7.18
N HIS A 57 -25.74 -6.30 -8.24
CA HIS A 57 -25.56 -7.75 -8.24
C HIS A 57 -24.20 -8.10 -7.64
N MET A 58 -24.13 -8.27 -6.32
CA MET A 58 -22.87 -8.46 -5.58
C MET A 58 -22.03 -9.64 -6.07
N SER A 59 -22.66 -10.75 -6.49
CA SER A 59 -21.96 -11.93 -7.00
C SER A 59 -21.09 -11.61 -8.22
N ARG A 60 -21.50 -10.66 -9.07
CA ARG A 60 -20.75 -10.27 -10.27
C ARG A 60 -19.40 -9.65 -9.94
N LEU A 61 -19.28 -8.98 -8.79
CA LEU A 61 -18.02 -8.42 -8.32
C LEU A 61 -17.06 -9.54 -7.89
N ILE A 62 -17.56 -10.52 -7.14
CA ILE A 62 -16.78 -11.68 -6.69
C ILE A 62 -16.34 -12.52 -7.88
N GLU A 63 -17.22 -12.72 -8.85
CA GLU A 63 -16.93 -13.43 -10.11
C GLU A 63 -15.81 -12.75 -10.90
N SER A 64 -15.87 -11.42 -11.07
CA SER A 64 -14.78 -10.66 -11.71
C SER A 64 -13.43 -10.79 -11.00
N VAL A 65 -13.42 -10.77 -9.67
CA VAL A 65 -12.19 -11.02 -8.89
C VAL A 65 -11.71 -12.46 -9.12
N THR A 66 -12.61 -13.44 -9.03
CA THR A 66 -12.25 -14.86 -9.12
C THR A 66 -11.67 -15.20 -10.49
N GLU A 67 -12.24 -14.67 -11.57
CA GLU A 67 -11.73 -14.86 -12.93
C GLU A 67 -10.35 -14.22 -13.11
N ALA A 68 -10.17 -12.97 -12.67
CA ALA A 68 -8.86 -12.31 -12.73
C ALA A 68 -7.76 -13.06 -11.96
N MET A 69 -8.14 -13.83 -10.92
CA MET A 69 -7.21 -14.65 -10.14
C MET A 69 -7.03 -16.07 -10.70
N SER A 70 -8.08 -16.66 -11.28
CA SER A 70 -8.09 -18.05 -11.78
C SER A 70 -7.28 -18.23 -13.06
N GLU A 71 -7.13 -17.18 -13.87
CA GLU A 71 -6.20 -17.15 -15.01
C GLU A 71 -4.72 -17.25 -14.59
N ALA A 72 -4.42 -17.34 -13.28
CA ALA A 72 -3.10 -17.66 -12.75
C ALA A 72 -2.93 -19.13 -12.29
N VAL A 73 -3.86 -20.03 -12.66
CA VAL A 73 -3.86 -21.44 -12.22
C VAL A 73 -3.46 -22.42 -13.34
N GLU A 74 -3.49 -22.02 -14.62
CA GLU A 74 -3.06 -22.86 -15.74
C GLU A 74 -1.64 -22.51 -16.25
N GLU A 75 -1.03 -23.43 -17.01
CA GLU A 75 0.37 -23.44 -17.49
C GLU A 75 0.77 -22.22 -18.38
N GLU A 76 -0.10 -21.23 -18.58
CA GLU A 76 0.12 -20.00 -19.35
C GLU A 76 0.79 -18.87 -18.55
N VAL A 77 1.68 -19.24 -17.62
CA VAL A 77 2.29 -18.40 -16.57
C VAL A 77 3.11 -17.19 -17.05
N LEU A 78 3.20 -16.89 -18.35
CA LEU A 78 4.17 -15.91 -18.82
C LEU A 78 3.74 -14.43 -18.79
N GLU A 79 2.46 -14.04 -18.82
CA GLU A 79 2.15 -12.61 -19.10
C GLU A 79 0.94 -11.94 -18.42
N THR A 80 0.16 -12.58 -17.54
CA THR A 80 -1.17 -12.00 -17.24
C THR A 80 -1.12 -10.72 -16.38
N HIS A 81 -0.37 -10.70 -15.26
CA HIS A 81 -0.23 -9.51 -14.39
C HIS A 81 1.20 -9.34 -13.87
N THR A 82 1.85 -8.24 -14.24
CA THR A 82 3.22 -7.90 -13.81
C THR A 82 3.26 -7.03 -12.55
N SER A 83 2.13 -6.46 -12.15
CA SER A 83 1.98 -5.61 -10.96
C SER A 83 0.61 -5.75 -10.29
N LEU A 84 0.46 -5.23 -9.07
CA LEU A 84 -0.82 -5.18 -8.36
C LEU A 84 -1.79 -4.19 -9.03
N GLU A 85 -1.28 -3.13 -9.64
CA GLU A 85 -2.05 -2.16 -10.41
C GLU A 85 -2.71 -2.79 -11.63
N GLU A 86 -1.95 -3.60 -12.38
CA GLU A 86 -2.48 -4.32 -13.54
C GLU A 86 -3.56 -5.33 -13.14
N LEU A 87 -3.35 -6.05 -12.03
CA LEU A 87 -4.36 -6.94 -11.47
C LEU A 87 -5.64 -6.18 -11.12
N GLY A 88 -5.53 -5.02 -10.45
CA GLY A 88 -6.68 -4.16 -10.14
C GLY A 88 -7.41 -3.67 -11.40
N LYS A 89 -6.66 -3.26 -12.43
CA LYS A 89 -7.23 -2.84 -13.73
C LYS A 89 -7.90 -3.99 -14.46
N CYS A 90 -7.34 -5.20 -14.41
CA CYS A 90 -7.95 -6.41 -14.96
C CYS A 90 -9.30 -6.72 -14.30
N VAL A 91 -9.38 -6.66 -12.97
CA VAL A 91 -10.64 -6.85 -12.24
C VAL A 91 -11.71 -5.85 -12.71
N ILE A 92 -11.35 -4.58 -12.92
CA ILE A 92 -12.26 -3.58 -13.47
C ILE A 92 -12.69 -3.95 -14.89
N GLY A 93 -11.76 -4.33 -15.77
CA GLY A 93 -12.07 -4.76 -17.14
C GLY A 93 -13.05 -5.93 -17.20
N ARG A 94 -12.89 -6.93 -16.32
CA ARG A 94 -13.84 -8.06 -16.19
C ARG A 94 -15.22 -7.61 -15.69
N LEU A 95 -15.27 -6.57 -14.87
CA LEU A 95 -16.51 -6.02 -14.35
C LEU A 95 -17.31 -5.26 -15.41
N GLU A 96 -16.66 -4.59 -16.37
CA GLU A 96 -17.33 -3.82 -17.44
C GLU A 96 -18.32 -4.67 -18.25
N GLY A 97 -17.97 -5.93 -18.54
CA GLY A 97 -18.84 -6.87 -19.25
C GLY A 97 -19.99 -7.46 -18.41
N LYS A 98 -19.96 -7.32 -17.09
CA LYS A 98 -20.87 -8.04 -16.17
C LYS A 98 -21.80 -7.12 -15.41
N HIS A 99 -21.35 -5.95 -15.01
CA HIS A 99 -22.13 -5.03 -14.21
C HIS A 99 -22.05 -3.63 -14.80
N PRO A 100 -23.16 -3.04 -15.30
CA PRO A 100 -23.15 -1.66 -15.75
C PRO A 100 -22.74 -0.71 -14.62
N HIS A 101 -21.79 0.19 -14.90
CA HIS A 101 -21.29 1.21 -13.98
C HIS A 101 -20.57 2.31 -14.78
N ARG A 102 -20.47 3.52 -14.22
CA ARG A 102 -19.67 4.63 -14.78
C ARG A 102 -18.34 4.76 -14.04
N ARG A 103 -18.31 4.41 -12.76
CA ARG A 103 -17.15 4.44 -11.88
C ARG A 103 -16.94 3.05 -11.26
N ALA A 104 -15.69 2.64 -11.18
CA ALA A 104 -15.29 1.44 -10.44
C ALA A 104 -13.99 1.70 -9.67
N GLU A 105 -13.86 1.06 -8.52
CA GLU A 105 -12.65 1.09 -7.72
C GLU A 105 -12.31 -0.33 -7.25
N VAL A 106 -11.03 -0.69 -7.38
CA VAL A 106 -10.47 -1.93 -6.83
C VAL A 106 -9.32 -1.54 -5.91
N TRP A 107 -9.40 -1.97 -4.66
CA TRP A 107 -8.35 -1.79 -3.67
C TRP A 107 -7.80 -3.15 -3.25
N ILE A 108 -6.48 -3.30 -3.28
CA ILE A 108 -5.75 -4.52 -2.96
C ILE A 108 -4.76 -4.20 -1.83
N LYS A 109 -4.92 -4.85 -0.68
CA LYS A 109 -3.98 -4.74 0.46
C LYS A 109 -3.25 -6.05 0.64
N THR A 110 -1.93 -6.01 0.75
CA THR A 110 -1.10 -7.20 0.97
C THR A 110 0.25 -6.80 1.59
N HIS A 111 1.13 -7.78 1.77
CA HIS A 111 2.52 -7.55 2.17
C HIS A 111 3.45 -7.88 1.00
N LEU A 112 4.43 -7.01 0.76
CA LEU A 112 5.58 -7.35 -0.08
C LEU A 112 6.71 -7.84 0.81
N ILE A 113 7.35 -8.94 0.43
CA ILE A 113 8.50 -9.50 1.13
C ILE A 113 9.74 -9.24 0.28
N ILE A 114 10.59 -8.31 0.73
CA ILE A 114 11.77 -7.88 -0.04
C ILE A 114 13.05 -8.34 0.66
N PRO A 115 13.99 -8.98 -0.05
CA PRO A 115 15.27 -9.36 0.52
C PRO A 115 16.13 -8.12 0.80
N ARG A 116 16.60 -7.98 2.04
CA ARG A 116 17.57 -6.97 2.48
C ARG A 116 18.86 -7.63 2.96
N LYS A 117 19.95 -6.88 2.90
CA LYS A 117 21.26 -7.29 3.45
C LYS A 117 21.44 -6.67 4.83
N THR A 118 21.82 -7.49 5.81
CA THR A 118 22.15 -6.99 7.14
C THR A 118 23.44 -6.17 7.11
N PRO A 119 23.55 -5.11 7.93
CA PRO A 119 24.57 -4.08 7.75
C PRO A 119 26.01 -4.54 8.04
N ALA A 120 26.23 -5.55 8.89
CA ALA A 120 27.59 -5.99 9.25
C ALA A 120 27.94 -7.36 8.66
N SER A 121 27.06 -8.35 8.83
CA SER A 121 27.31 -9.73 8.40
C SER A 121 26.91 -10.01 6.95
N GLY A 122 26.18 -9.09 6.29
CA GLY A 122 25.75 -9.24 4.89
C GLY A 122 24.77 -10.40 4.64
N LYS A 123 24.12 -10.88 5.70
CA LYS A 123 23.13 -11.97 5.59
C LYS A 123 21.89 -11.45 4.89
N THR A 124 21.24 -12.33 4.11
CA THR A 124 19.94 -11.99 3.52
C THR A 124 18.87 -12.17 4.58
N SER A 125 18.10 -11.12 4.82
CA SER A 125 16.88 -11.12 5.62
C SER A 125 15.70 -10.77 4.70
N TYR A 126 14.51 -11.27 5.00
CA TYR A 126 13.31 -11.06 4.18
C TYR A 126 12.35 -10.16 4.94
N GLU A 127 12.25 -8.91 4.51
CA GLU A 127 11.52 -7.88 5.26
C GLU A 127 10.10 -7.70 4.71
N PRO A 128 9.06 -7.74 5.57
CA PRO A 128 7.69 -7.48 5.17
C PRO A 128 7.38 -5.97 5.16
N TYR A 129 6.69 -5.53 4.12
CA TYR A 129 6.19 -4.16 3.98
C TYR A 129 4.70 -4.20 3.66
N ASP A 130 3.90 -3.42 4.39
CA ASP A 130 2.47 -3.31 4.11
C ASP A 130 2.30 -2.43 2.86
N VAL A 131 1.55 -2.93 1.89
CA VAL A 131 1.23 -2.19 0.67
C VAL A 131 -0.27 -2.18 0.41
N GLU A 132 -0.75 -1.07 -0.12
CA GLU A 132 -2.12 -0.93 -0.58
C GLU A 132 -2.12 -0.26 -1.96
N VAL A 133 -2.81 -0.87 -2.91
CA VAL A 133 -2.95 -0.40 -4.28
C VAL A 133 -4.43 -0.19 -4.58
N GLY A 134 -4.80 1.05 -4.90
CA GLY A 134 -6.11 1.43 -5.40
C GLY A 134 -6.04 1.72 -6.89
N VAL A 135 -6.92 1.10 -7.68
CA VAL A 135 -7.14 1.40 -9.09
C VAL A 135 -8.55 1.94 -9.25
N ILE A 136 -8.66 3.12 -9.85
CA ILE A 136 -9.92 3.87 -9.92
C ILE A 136 -10.20 4.19 -11.39
N LYS A 137 -11.29 3.65 -11.92
CA LYS A 137 -11.89 4.12 -13.17
C LYS A 137 -12.84 5.28 -12.87
N LYS A 138 -12.57 6.43 -13.46
CA LYS A 138 -13.39 7.64 -13.33
C LYS A 138 -14.56 7.61 -14.32
N GLU A 139 -15.56 8.47 -14.08
CA GLU A 139 -16.77 8.55 -14.92
C GLU A 139 -16.50 8.95 -16.37
N ASP A 140 -15.38 9.62 -16.64
CA ASP A 140 -14.90 10.00 -17.97
C ASP A 140 -14.14 8.85 -18.68
N GLY A 141 -14.03 7.69 -18.04
CA GLY A 141 -13.31 6.52 -18.54
C GLY A 141 -11.81 6.53 -18.25
N SER A 142 -11.24 7.61 -17.72
CA SER A 142 -9.83 7.67 -17.35
C SER A 142 -9.53 6.82 -16.12
N PHE A 143 -8.29 6.31 -16.03
CA PHE A 143 -7.81 5.55 -14.89
C PHE A 143 -6.85 6.37 -14.04
N GLU A 144 -6.91 6.12 -12.74
CA GLU A 144 -6.03 6.69 -11.74
C GLU A 144 -5.59 5.57 -10.81
N LYS A 145 -4.34 5.65 -10.33
CA LYS A 145 -3.84 4.76 -9.29
C LYS A 145 -3.52 5.51 -8.01
N VAL A 146 -3.69 4.82 -6.89
CA VAL A 146 -3.29 5.25 -5.56
C VAL A 146 -2.40 4.15 -4.99
N LEU A 147 -1.15 4.47 -4.73
CA LEU A 147 -0.17 3.55 -4.17
C LEU A 147 0.13 3.98 -2.74
N ARG A 148 0.18 3.03 -1.82
CA ARG A 148 0.50 3.26 -0.41
C ARG A 148 1.49 2.21 0.04
N VAL A 149 2.55 2.67 0.70
CA VAL A 149 3.49 1.79 1.41
C VAL A 149 3.56 2.22 2.86
N LYS A 150 3.59 1.24 3.77
CA LYS A 150 3.92 1.47 5.18
C LYS A 150 5.20 0.73 5.51
N VAL A 151 6.18 1.49 5.99
CA VAL A 151 7.51 0.97 6.31
C VAL A 151 7.79 1.25 7.77
N VAL A 152 8.39 0.27 8.42
CA VAL A 152 8.78 0.40 9.82
C VAL A 152 10.29 0.66 9.94
N GLY A 153 10.63 1.75 10.60
CA GLY A 153 12.00 2.10 10.95
C GLY A 153 12.12 2.53 12.40
N ASN A 154 13.28 3.09 12.73
CA ASN A 154 13.53 3.65 14.05
C ASN A 154 13.74 5.17 14.00
N THR A 155 13.32 5.83 15.06
CA THR A 155 13.66 7.22 15.38
C THR A 155 14.48 7.26 16.67
N VAL A 156 15.40 8.21 16.73
CA VAL A 156 16.26 8.45 17.90
C VAL A 156 16.18 9.92 18.24
N CYS A 157 15.75 10.25 19.46
CA CYS A 157 15.55 11.64 19.84
C CYS A 157 16.89 12.39 19.98
N PRO A 158 17.20 13.36 19.09
CA PRO A 158 18.44 14.13 19.20
C PRO A 158 18.43 15.04 20.43
N HIS A 159 17.27 15.54 20.85
CA HIS A 159 17.16 16.41 22.03
C HIS A 159 17.54 15.69 23.32
N ALA A 160 16.94 14.54 23.61
CA ALA A 160 17.29 13.78 24.81
C ALA A 160 18.75 13.32 24.76
N MET A 161 19.27 12.94 23.59
CA MET A 161 20.67 12.56 23.41
C MET A 161 21.65 13.66 23.79
N ALA A 162 21.39 14.89 23.33
CA ALA A 162 22.21 16.06 23.63
C ALA A 162 22.21 16.41 25.12
N ASN A 163 21.13 16.12 25.83
CA ASN A 163 20.96 16.47 27.25
C ASN A 163 21.33 15.34 28.22
N ASN A 164 21.63 14.13 27.74
CA ASN A 164 21.88 12.96 28.60
C ASN A 164 23.19 12.24 28.25
N ASN A 165 24.25 13.00 27.94
CA ASN A 165 25.59 12.46 27.66
C ASN A 165 25.58 11.35 26.59
N GLY A 166 24.83 11.57 25.50
CA GLY A 166 24.72 10.61 24.40
C GLY A 166 23.73 9.46 24.63
N LYS A 167 23.09 9.37 25.81
CA LYS A 167 21.99 8.41 26.05
C LYS A 167 20.67 9.03 25.62
N THR A 168 19.78 8.25 25.04
CA THR A 168 18.47 8.75 24.60
C THR A 168 17.46 7.63 24.49
N HIS A 169 16.20 7.99 24.33
CA HIS A 169 15.15 7.06 24.00
C HIS A 169 15.13 6.80 22.48
N ILE A 170 14.80 5.56 22.14
CA ILE A 170 14.67 5.06 20.77
C ILE A 170 13.27 4.48 20.64
N GLN A 171 12.68 4.61 19.47
CA GLN A 171 11.34 4.13 19.19
C GLN A 171 11.22 3.49 17.82
N ARG A 172 10.28 2.55 17.73
CA ARG A 172 9.74 2.09 16.47
C ARG A 172 8.82 3.18 15.92
N ALA A 173 8.94 3.46 14.64
CA ALA A 173 8.11 4.44 13.93
C ALA A 173 7.62 3.86 12.62
N VAL A 174 6.40 4.22 12.22
CA VAL A 174 5.78 3.82 10.95
C VAL A 174 5.72 5.02 10.03
N GLY A 175 6.34 4.89 8.87
CA GLY A 175 6.30 5.88 7.80
C GLY A 175 5.36 5.38 6.72
N GLU A 176 4.38 6.19 6.37
CA GLU A 176 3.42 5.94 5.31
C GLU A 176 3.63 6.95 4.19
N LEU A 177 3.81 6.44 2.96
CA LEU A 177 3.88 7.24 1.75
C LEU A 177 2.73 6.82 0.84
N GLU A 178 1.83 7.76 0.55
CA GLU A 178 0.75 7.63 -0.43
C GLU A 178 1.07 8.49 -1.65
N ILE A 179 0.90 7.91 -2.85
CA ILE A 179 0.99 8.63 -4.11
C ILE A 179 -0.24 8.36 -4.96
N ARG A 180 -0.91 9.43 -5.38
CA ARG A 180 -2.04 9.39 -6.31
C ARG A 180 -1.64 10.01 -7.64
N ALA A 181 -1.74 9.25 -8.72
CA ALA A 181 -1.24 9.61 -10.05
C ALA A 181 -2.11 9.03 -11.17
N PRO A 182 -2.02 9.56 -12.41
CA PRO A 182 -2.51 8.85 -13.60
C PRO A 182 -2.00 7.41 -13.63
N PHE A 183 -2.79 6.50 -14.19
CA PHE A 183 -2.47 5.07 -14.16
C PHE A 183 -1.15 4.75 -14.89
N GLU A 184 -0.85 5.50 -15.94
CA GLU A 184 0.29 5.33 -16.83
C GLU A 184 1.62 5.80 -16.23
N GLU A 185 1.62 6.56 -15.13
CA GLU A 185 2.86 6.98 -14.47
C GLU A 185 3.62 5.78 -13.91
N GLU A 186 4.90 5.62 -14.23
CA GLU A 186 5.72 4.51 -13.73
C GLU A 186 6.18 4.79 -12.30
N ILE A 187 5.59 4.09 -11.33
CA ILE A 187 5.93 4.18 -9.90
C ILE A 187 5.92 2.76 -9.37
N THR A 188 7.03 2.33 -8.79
CA THR A 188 7.16 1.00 -8.18
C THR A 188 6.99 1.09 -6.66
N LEU A 189 6.38 0.06 -6.08
CA LEU A 189 6.24 -0.03 -4.62
C LEU A 189 7.61 -0.17 -3.95
N GLU A 190 8.60 -0.82 -4.57
CA GLU A 190 9.95 -0.91 -4.02
C GLU A 190 10.65 0.45 -3.95
N ASP A 191 10.54 1.30 -4.97
CA ASP A 191 11.15 2.64 -4.92
C ASP A 191 10.50 3.47 -3.82
N MET A 192 9.18 3.36 -3.64
CA MET A 192 8.46 4.02 -2.55
C MET A 192 8.95 3.50 -1.18
N ILE A 193 9.12 2.18 -1.04
CA ILE A 193 9.64 1.56 0.18
C ILE A 193 11.05 2.06 0.47
N ASP A 194 11.95 2.10 -0.53
CA ASP A 194 13.33 2.55 -0.38
C ASP A 194 13.40 4.04 0.03
N VAL A 195 12.52 4.89 -0.53
CA VAL A 195 12.39 6.30 -0.12
C VAL A 195 12.01 6.42 1.35
N VAL A 196 11.03 5.63 1.82
CA VAL A 196 10.60 5.69 3.23
C VAL A 196 11.66 5.09 4.15
N GLU A 197 12.15 3.89 3.83
CA GLU A 197 13.12 3.14 4.63
C GLU A 197 14.41 3.93 4.86
N SER A 198 14.96 4.53 3.81
CA SER A 198 16.19 5.33 3.87
C SER A 198 16.05 6.65 4.65
N SER A 199 14.83 7.06 5.00
CA SER A 199 14.57 8.34 5.66
C SER A 199 14.55 8.23 7.20
N PHE A 200 14.49 7.03 7.76
CA PHE A 200 14.60 6.81 9.19
C PHE A 200 16.01 7.08 9.74
N SER A 201 16.17 7.03 11.07
CA SER A 201 17.51 7.00 11.68
C SER A 201 18.28 5.75 11.26
N HIS A 202 17.58 4.61 11.21
CA HIS A 202 18.07 3.36 10.63
C HIS A 202 16.89 2.43 10.26
N PRO A 203 17.00 1.59 9.22
CA PRO A 203 16.04 0.54 8.92
C PRO A 203 15.95 -0.53 10.03
N THR A 204 14.85 -1.28 10.03
CA THR A 204 14.65 -2.47 10.87
C THR A 204 14.87 -3.75 10.08
N TYR A 205 15.21 -4.84 10.76
CA TYR A 205 15.46 -6.14 10.12
C TYR A 205 14.84 -7.27 10.93
N THR A 206 14.35 -8.28 10.23
CA THR A 206 13.78 -9.51 10.81
C THR A 206 14.87 -10.40 11.40
N LEU A 207 16.03 -10.47 10.76
CA LEU A 207 17.18 -11.27 11.20
C LEU A 207 18.39 -10.38 11.47
N LEU A 208 18.87 -10.36 12.72
CA LEU A 208 20.14 -9.76 13.10
C LEU A 208 21.01 -10.77 13.85
N LYS A 209 22.32 -10.74 13.61
CA LYS A 209 23.31 -11.29 14.53
C LYS A 209 23.87 -10.18 15.41
N THR A 210 24.55 -10.52 16.49
CA THR A 210 25.09 -9.53 17.44
C THR A 210 25.93 -8.44 16.77
N VAL A 211 26.73 -8.79 15.76
CA VAL A 211 27.50 -7.79 14.98
C VAL A 211 26.60 -6.84 14.19
N ASP A 212 25.47 -7.32 13.68
CA ASP A 212 24.48 -6.51 12.97
C ASP A 212 23.68 -5.65 13.94
N GLU A 213 23.26 -6.19 15.09
CA GLU A 213 22.58 -5.42 16.15
C GLU A 213 23.43 -4.23 16.58
N ASN A 214 24.72 -4.44 16.83
CA ASN A 214 25.65 -3.38 17.18
C ASN A 214 25.75 -2.33 16.07
N ALA A 215 25.82 -2.75 14.80
CA ALA A 215 25.88 -1.83 13.66
C ALA A 215 24.59 -1.02 13.50
N VAL A 216 23.42 -1.65 13.65
CA VAL A 216 22.11 -0.96 13.63
C VAL A 216 22.05 0.08 14.75
N VAL A 217 22.43 -0.29 15.98
CA VAL A 217 22.47 0.63 17.12
C VAL A 217 23.40 1.80 16.85
N GLN A 218 24.64 1.54 16.43
CA GLN A 218 25.59 2.62 16.12
C GLN A 218 25.07 3.55 15.01
N GLY A 219 24.48 2.98 13.94
CA GLY A 219 23.90 3.74 12.84
C GLY A 219 22.74 4.63 13.29
N MET A 220 21.86 4.12 14.15
CA MET A 220 20.76 4.89 14.74
C MET A 220 21.26 6.12 15.52
N PHE A 221 22.29 5.95 16.37
CA PHE A 221 22.85 7.06 17.16
C PHE A 221 23.70 8.03 16.34
N ALA A 222 24.28 7.58 15.22
CA ALA A 222 25.01 8.44 14.29
C ALA A 222 24.09 9.35 13.48
N ASN A 223 22.80 8.99 13.35
CA ASN A 223 21.82 9.69 12.54
C ASN A 223 20.50 9.93 13.31
N PRO A 224 20.54 10.68 14.44
CA PRO A 224 19.36 10.91 15.26
C PRO A 224 18.38 11.83 14.52
N LYS A 225 17.11 11.44 14.47
CA LYS A 225 16.05 12.17 13.76
C LYS A 225 14.80 12.26 14.61
N PHE A 226 14.20 13.44 14.63
CA PHE A 226 12.81 13.57 15.09
C PHE A 226 11.85 12.97 14.06
N VAL A 227 10.59 12.77 14.46
CA VAL A 227 9.53 12.31 13.55
C VAL A 227 9.30 13.30 12.41
N GLU A 228 9.44 14.61 12.67
CA GLU A 228 9.34 15.66 11.66
C GLU A 228 10.47 15.60 10.64
N ASP A 229 11.69 15.23 11.05
CA ASP A 229 12.83 15.12 10.14
C ASP A 229 12.62 13.94 9.17
N VAL A 230 12.14 12.81 9.68
CA VAL A 230 11.77 11.66 8.85
C VAL A 230 10.67 12.05 7.85
N ALA A 231 9.60 12.72 8.30
CA ALA A 231 8.51 13.14 7.42
C ALA A 231 8.98 14.12 6.33
N ARG A 232 9.85 15.09 6.68
CA ARG A 232 10.43 16.03 5.70
C ARG A 232 11.29 15.31 4.69
N GLU A 233 12.12 14.36 5.12
CA GLU A 233 13.02 13.64 4.23
C GLU A 233 12.28 12.72 3.26
N ILE A 234 11.25 12.00 3.74
CA ILE A 234 10.36 11.21 2.87
C ILE A 234 9.72 12.12 1.83
N PHE A 235 9.14 13.25 2.26
CA PHE A 235 8.44 14.16 1.36
C PHE A 235 9.37 14.80 0.32
N ALA A 236 10.57 15.22 0.72
CA ALA A 236 11.57 15.78 -0.18
C ALA A 236 12.01 14.76 -1.25
N LYS A 237 12.42 13.56 -0.83
CA LYS A 237 12.81 12.48 -1.75
C LYS A 237 11.66 12.05 -2.66
N ALA A 238 10.44 11.95 -2.13
CA ALA A 238 9.27 11.57 -2.92
C ALA A 238 8.96 12.61 -4.01
N LYS A 239 9.07 13.92 -3.70
CA LYS A 239 8.87 14.99 -4.68
C LYS A 239 9.92 15.01 -5.79
N GLU A 240 11.13 14.58 -5.50
CA GLU A 240 12.20 14.47 -6.50
C GLU A 240 12.03 13.23 -7.38
N ARG A 241 11.50 12.14 -6.81
CA ARG A 241 11.46 10.82 -7.46
C ARG A 241 10.17 10.55 -8.23
N PHE A 242 9.03 11.07 -7.77
CA PHE A 242 7.71 10.67 -8.26
C PHE A 242 6.86 11.85 -8.71
N ASN A 243 6.05 11.62 -9.74
CA ASN A 243 5.01 12.55 -10.17
C ASN A 243 3.66 12.14 -9.57
N GLY A 244 2.93 13.10 -9.02
CA GLY A 244 1.59 12.88 -8.48
C GLY A 244 1.31 13.71 -7.23
N LYS A 245 0.14 13.46 -6.65
CA LYS A 245 -0.22 13.96 -5.32
C LYS A 245 0.39 13.03 -4.29
N ILE A 246 1.27 13.58 -3.47
CA ILE A 246 2.06 12.91 -2.46
C ILE A 246 1.49 13.27 -1.11
N HIS A 247 1.27 12.26 -0.28
CA HIS A 247 0.91 12.41 1.12
C HIS A 247 1.85 11.55 1.96
N VAL A 248 2.45 12.16 2.98
CA VAL A 248 3.41 11.53 3.89
C VAL A 248 2.86 11.64 5.30
N ARG A 249 2.83 10.51 6.00
CA ARG A 249 2.45 10.44 7.41
C ARG A 249 3.47 9.59 8.16
N VAL A 250 4.02 10.10 9.26
CA VAL A 250 4.94 9.35 10.12
C VAL A 250 4.42 9.36 11.54
N VAL A 251 4.35 8.17 12.15
CA VAL A 251 3.93 7.99 13.55
C VAL A 251 5.06 7.33 14.32
N SER A 252 5.60 8.00 15.34
CA SER A 252 6.58 7.47 16.29
C SER A 252 5.85 6.87 17.50
N ASN A 253 6.09 5.60 17.81
CA ASN A 253 5.52 4.94 18.98
C ASN A 253 6.36 5.20 20.23
N GLU A 254 6.01 6.26 20.97
CA GLU A 254 6.82 6.78 22.07
C GLU A 254 7.01 5.79 23.22
N SER A 255 8.27 5.43 23.49
CA SER A 255 8.64 4.48 24.55
C SER A 255 8.54 5.02 25.97
N ILE A 256 8.51 6.35 26.15
CA ILE A 256 8.49 7.02 27.47
C ILE A 256 7.20 7.82 27.71
N HIS A 257 6.28 7.82 26.74
CA HIS A 257 5.00 8.52 26.82
C HIS A 257 3.84 7.54 26.68
N LYS A 258 2.63 7.96 27.08
CA LYS A 258 1.39 7.18 26.95
C LYS A 258 0.60 7.52 25.67
N HIS A 259 1.25 8.14 24.71
CA HIS A 259 0.70 8.58 23.45
C HIS A 259 1.81 8.57 22.39
N ASP A 260 1.43 8.46 21.12
CA ASP A 260 2.35 8.50 19.99
C ASP A 260 2.51 9.95 19.48
N VAL A 261 3.59 10.20 18.74
CA VAL A 261 3.82 11.49 18.07
C VAL A 261 3.67 11.33 16.57
N ILE A 262 3.04 12.31 15.92
CA ILE A 262 2.75 12.31 14.50
C ILE A 262 3.34 13.53 13.79
N ALA A 263 3.89 13.31 12.59
CA ALA A 263 4.16 14.35 11.60
C ALA A 263 3.51 13.97 10.26
N GLU A 264 2.90 14.92 9.57
CA GLU A 264 2.13 14.68 8.34
C GLU A 264 2.24 15.89 7.38
N THR A 265 2.37 15.64 6.08
CA THR A 265 2.50 16.68 5.04
C THR A 265 2.06 16.16 3.67
N TRP A 266 1.64 17.06 2.77
CA TRP A 266 1.19 16.72 1.42
C TRP A 266 1.39 17.88 0.43
N ASN A 267 1.30 17.61 -0.89
CA ASN A 267 1.29 18.62 -1.96
C ASN A 267 -0.05 18.71 -2.70
#